data_AF-A0A9E5ME86-F1
#
_entry.id   AF-A0A9E5ME86-F1
#
_cell.length_a   1.000
_cell.length_b   1.000
_cell.length_c   1.000
_cell.angle_alpha   90.00
_cell.angle_beta   90.00
_cell.angle_gamma   90.00
#
_symmetry.space_group_name_H-M   'P 1'
#
loop_
_entity.id
_entity.type
_entity.pdbx_description
1 polymer ?
#
loop_
_entity_poly.entity_id
_entity_poly.type
_entity_poly.pdbx_seq_one_letter_code
_entity_poly.pdbx_strand_id
1 'polypeptide(L)'
;MAIFVNENTKVIVQGLTGGQGKFHGLRNRAYGTKVVGGVTPGKGGQDVEGIPVFNSVAEAVAATGADASFVAVPPKAAPAAILEAAAAGVKFIV
;
A
#
# COMPACT_ATOMS: atom_id res chain seq x y z
N MET A 1 -2.03 15.02 -18.82
CA MET A 1 -1.12 13.93 -19.20
C MET A 1 -0.30 13.58 -17.96
N ALA A 2 -0.40 12.35 -17.47
CA ALA A 2 0.34 11.87 -16.30
C ALA A 2 1.53 11.00 -16.74
N ILE A 3 2.58 10.91 -15.92
CA ILE A 3 3.78 10.11 -16.22
C ILE A 3 3.71 8.74 -15.54
N PHE A 4 3.69 8.70 -14.20
CA PHE A 4 3.74 7.44 -13.45
C PHE A 4 2.40 7.02 -12.84
N VAL A 5 1.67 7.97 -12.25
CA VAL A 5 0.41 7.71 -11.53
C VAL A 5 -0.68 8.67 -11.96
N ASN A 6 -1.93 8.20 -11.94
CA ASN A 6 -3.12 8.97 -12.29
C ASN A 6 -4.31 8.57 -11.39
N GLU A 7 -5.48 9.12 -11.65
CA GLU A 7 -6.71 8.87 -10.89
C GLU A 7 -7.19 7.40 -10.93
N ASN A 8 -6.67 6.58 -11.83
CA ASN A 8 -6.98 5.15 -11.93
C ASN A 8 -5.97 4.25 -11.22
N THR A 9 -4.80 4.76 -10.85
CA THR A 9 -3.78 4.02 -10.10
C THR A 9 -4.33 3.55 -8.76
N LYS A 10 -4.18 2.25 -8.49
CA LYS A 10 -4.64 1.60 -7.26
C LYS A 10 -3.45 1.39 -6.34
N VAL A 11 -3.47 2.09 -5.21
CA VAL A 11 -2.33 2.15 -4.28
C VAL A 11 -2.58 1.27 -3.07
N ILE A 12 -1.60 0.43 -2.73
CA ILE A 12 -1.50 -0.16 -1.40
C ILE A 12 -0.50 0.60 -0.54
N VAL A 13 -0.70 0.61 0.78
CA VAL A 13 0.23 1.22 1.74
C VAL A 13 0.89 0.14 2.59
N GLN A 14 2.19 -0.08 2.39
CA GLN A 14 2.98 -0.95 3.25
C GLN A 14 3.31 -0.21 4.55
N GLY A 15 2.92 -0.78 5.69
CA GLY A 15 2.98 -0.10 6.99
C GLY A 15 1.74 0.75 7.31
N LEU A 16 0.58 0.49 6.68
CA LEU A 16 -0.65 1.28 6.86
C LEU A 16 -1.07 1.43 8.34
N THR A 17 -0.87 0.40 9.17
CA THR A 17 -1.27 0.47 10.59
C THR A 17 -0.27 1.23 11.48
N GLY A 18 0.88 1.64 10.93
CA GLY A 18 1.85 2.49 11.60
C GLY A 18 1.46 3.97 11.56
N GLY A 19 2.03 4.80 12.44
CA GLY A 19 1.64 6.22 12.56
C GLY A 19 1.73 7.01 11.25
N GLN A 20 2.88 6.92 10.55
CA GLN A 20 3.10 7.64 9.29
C GLN A 20 2.31 7.03 8.12
N GLY A 21 2.24 5.69 8.02
CA GLY A 21 1.46 5.01 7.00
C GLY A 21 -0.03 5.34 7.09
N LYS A 22 -0.59 5.34 8.31
CA LYS A 22 -1.98 5.75 8.55
C LYS A 22 -2.20 7.23 8.20
N PHE A 23 -1.34 8.10 8.71
CA PHE A 23 -1.47 9.56 8.52
C PHE A 23 -1.45 9.96 7.03
N HIS A 24 -0.45 9.50 6.28
CA HIS A 24 -0.33 9.82 4.86
C HIS A 24 -1.33 9.02 4.01
N GLY A 25 -1.58 7.74 4.32
CA GLY A 25 -2.54 6.91 3.60
C GLY A 25 -3.95 7.48 3.60
N LEU A 26 -4.44 7.94 4.77
CA LEU A 26 -5.77 8.54 4.87
C LEU A 26 -5.86 9.90 4.18
N ARG A 27 -4.81 10.72 4.23
CA ARG A 27 -4.75 11.99 3.50
C ARG A 27 -4.74 11.78 1.98
N ASN A 28 -3.96 10.81 1.50
CA ASN A 28 -3.94 10.45 0.08
C ASN A 28 -5.34 9.99 -0.37
N ARG A 29 -6.02 9.16 0.44
CA ARG A 29 -7.40 8.74 0.16
C ARG A 29 -8.36 9.93 0.15
N ALA A 30 -8.28 10.83 1.13
CA ALA A 30 -9.12 12.03 1.20
C ALA A 30 -8.87 12.98 0.02
N TYR A 31 -7.66 13.00 -0.54
CA TYR A 31 -7.32 13.75 -1.74
C TYR A 31 -7.90 13.13 -3.03
N GLY A 32 -8.33 11.87 -2.99
CA GLY A 32 -8.90 11.14 -4.13
C GLY A 32 -8.02 10.02 -4.69
N THR A 33 -6.85 9.76 -4.09
CA THR A 33 -6.05 8.58 -4.45
C THR A 33 -6.82 7.31 -4.10
N LYS A 34 -6.87 6.34 -5.03
CA LYS A 34 -7.50 5.03 -4.78
C LYS A 34 -6.61 4.17 -3.90
N VAL A 35 -6.59 4.45 -2.59
CA VAL A 35 -5.95 3.61 -1.58
C VAL A 35 -6.84 2.38 -1.36
N VAL A 36 -6.45 1.25 -1.94
CA VAL A 36 -7.28 0.03 -2.01
C VAL A 36 -6.96 -1.00 -0.92
N GLY A 37 -5.83 -0.84 -0.22
CA GLY A 37 -5.44 -1.75 0.85
C GLY A 37 -4.22 -1.29 1.62
N GLY A 38 -3.97 -1.93 2.76
CA GLY A 38 -2.75 -1.81 3.53
C GLY A 38 -2.08 -3.15 3.74
N VAL A 39 -0.77 -3.15 3.94
CA VAL A 39 -0.02 -4.35 4.32
C VAL A 39 0.62 -4.11 5.68
N THR A 40 0.37 -4.98 6.63
CA THR A 40 1.12 -5.05 7.89
C THR A 40 1.16 -6.51 8.35
N PRO A 41 2.32 -7.17 8.28
CA PRO A 41 2.47 -8.57 8.71
C PRO A 41 1.95 -8.79 10.13
N GLY A 42 1.13 -9.84 10.31
CA GLY A 42 0.50 -10.18 11.59
C GLY A 42 -0.76 -9.39 11.91
N LYS A 43 -1.21 -8.48 11.03
CA LYS A 43 -2.45 -7.69 11.18
C LYS A 43 -3.42 -7.86 10.01
N GLY A 44 -3.20 -8.85 9.14
CA GLY A 44 -4.16 -9.18 8.08
C GLY A 44 -5.56 -9.44 8.63
N GLY A 45 -6.59 -9.00 7.90
CA GLY A 45 -8.00 -9.07 8.31
C GLY A 45 -8.48 -7.87 9.14
N GLN A 46 -7.58 -6.97 9.56
CA GLN A 46 -7.97 -5.69 10.16
C GLN A 46 -8.45 -4.70 9.10
N ASP A 47 -9.02 -3.61 9.59
CA ASP A 47 -9.49 -2.49 8.78
C ASP A 47 -8.96 -1.16 9.34
N VAL A 48 -8.55 -0.26 8.44
CA VAL A 48 -8.19 1.12 8.77
C VAL A 48 -9.17 2.04 8.05
N GLU A 49 -10.27 2.36 8.73
CA GLU A 49 -11.29 3.31 8.28
C GLU A 49 -11.90 2.94 6.92
N GLY A 50 -12.16 1.66 6.68
CA GLY A 50 -12.66 1.10 5.43
C GLY A 50 -11.56 0.67 4.45
N ILE A 51 -10.29 0.70 4.84
CA ILE A 51 -9.16 0.17 4.06
C ILE A 51 -8.78 -1.21 4.62
N PRO A 52 -8.95 -2.31 3.85
CA PRO A 52 -8.60 -3.64 4.32
C PRO A 52 -7.09 -3.79 4.48
N VAL A 53 -6.69 -4.50 5.55
CA VAL A 53 -5.28 -4.80 5.85
C VAL A 53 -4.99 -6.28 5.53
N PHE A 54 -3.87 -6.52 4.86
CA PHE A 54 -3.39 -7.84 4.48
C PHE A 54 -2.06 -8.17 5.18
N ASN A 55 -1.71 -9.46 5.23
CA ASN A 55 -0.43 -9.88 5.82
C ASN A 55 0.73 -9.74 4.84
N SER A 56 0.47 -9.85 3.52
CA SER A 56 1.48 -9.73 2.47
C SER A 56 1.01 -8.83 1.32
N VAL A 57 1.98 -8.33 0.55
CA VAL A 57 1.69 -7.57 -0.67
C VAL A 57 1.02 -8.44 -1.72
N ALA A 58 1.41 -9.72 -1.84
CA ALA A 58 0.82 -10.66 -2.78
C ALA A 58 -0.69 -10.86 -2.53
N GLU A 59 -1.10 -11.02 -1.26
CA GLU A 59 -2.51 -11.08 -0.88
C GLU A 59 -3.25 -9.79 -1.26
N ALA A 60 -2.66 -8.63 -0.94
CA ALA A 60 -3.28 -7.34 -1.23
C ALA A 60 -3.46 -7.12 -2.74
N VAL A 61 -2.44 -7.44 -3.55
CA VAL A 61 -2.50 -7.34 -5.01
C VAL A 61 -3.54 -8.29 -5.58
N ALA A 62 -3.58 -9.56 -5.14
CA ALA A 62 -4.56 -10.53 -5.61
C ALA A 62 -6.01 -10.10 -5.32
N ALA A 63 -6.26 -9.52 -4.14
CA ALA A 63 -7.60 -9.10 -3.73
C ALA A 63 -8.06 -7.79 -4.39
N THR A 64 -7.14 -6.87 -4.70
CA THR A 64 -7.49 -5.48 -5.06
C THR A 64 -7.10 -5.09 -6.49
N GLY A 65 -6.14 -5.80 -7.07
CA GLY A 65 -5.49 -5.45 -8.34
C GLY A 65 -4.64 -4.17 -8.23
N ALA A 66 -4.04 -3.92 -7.07
CA ALA A 66 -3.14 -2.78 -6.86
C ALA A 66 -1.93 -2.83 -7.81
N ASP A 67 -1.56 -1.68 -8.37
CA ASP A 67 -0.46 -1.53 -9.33
C ASP A 67 0.65 -0.57 -8.83
N ALA A 68 0.41 0.11 -7.72
CA ALA A 68 1.40 0.94 -7.03
C ALA A 68 1.47 0.65 -5.51
N SER A 69 2.65 0.85 -4.91
CA SER A 69 2.89 0.68 -3.49
C SER A 69 3.53 1.93 -2.89
N PHE A 70 2.93 2.44 -1.81
CA PHE A 70 3.53 3.46 -0.93
C PHE A 70 4.13 2.79 0.31
N VAL A 71 5.44 2.89 0.47
CA VAL A 71 6.26 2.20 1.48
C VAL A 71 6.50 3.12 2.68
N ALA A 72 5.67 2.97 3.70
CA ALA A 72 5.74 3.75 4.94
C ALA A 72 6.21 2.88 6.13
N VAL A 73 7.30 2.13 5.93
CA VAL A 73 7.88 1.22 6.93
C VAL A 73 9.18 1.79 7.52
N PRO A 74 9.66 1.31 8.67
CA PRO A 74 10.96 1.71 9.21
C PRO A 74 12.12 1.40 8.24
N PRO A 75 13.21 2.18 8.24
CA PRO A 75 14.31 2.01 7.27
C PRO A 75 14.89 0.60 7.18
N LYS A 76 14.95 -0.12 8.32
CA LYS A 76 15.45 -1.51 8.36
C LYS A 76 14.56 -2.50 7.60
N ALA A 77 13.27 -2.21 7.45
CA ALA A 77 12.31 -3.06 6.76
C ALA A 77 12.12 -2.67 5.29
N ALA A 78 12.54 -1.46 4.89
CA ALA A 78 12.31 -0.93 3.54
C ALA A 78 12.86 -1.83 2.41
N PRO A 79 14.09 -2.39 2.49
CA PRO A 79 14.59 -3.27 1.44
C PRO A 79 13.68 -4.48 1.20
N ALA A 80 13.22 -5.13 2.28
CA ALA A 80 12.34 -6.28 2.19
C ALA A 80 10.96 -5.89 1.63
N ALA A 81 10.38 -4.78 2.09
CA ALA A 81 9.10 -4.25 1.60
C ALA A 81 9.11 -3.90 0.11
N ILE A 82 10.21 -3.30 -0.37
CA ILE A 82 10.38 -2.96 -1.80
C ILE A 82 10.48 -4.25 -2.63
N LEU A 83 11.30 -5.20 -2.20
CA LEU A 83 11.46 -6.49 -2.90
C LEU A 83 10.16 -7.30 -2.89
N GLU A 84 9.40 -7.28 -1.80
CA GLU A 84 8.10 -7.94 -1.71
C GLU A 84 7.09 -7.36 -2.70
N ALA A 85 7.00 -6.02 -2.79
CA ALA A 85 6.13 -5.37 -3.77
C ALA A 85 6.54 -5.66 -5.22
N ALA A 86 7.84 -5.64 -5.51
CA ALA A 86 8.34 -5.99 -6.84
C ALA A 86 8.01 -7.44 -7.20
N ALA A 87 8.21 -8.38 -6.26
CA ALA A 87 7.90 -9.79 -6.46
C ALA A 87 6.40 -10.05 -6.66
N ALA A 88 5.53 -9.24 -6.04
CA ALA A 88 4.09 -9.29 -6.21
C ALA A 88 3.57 -8.64 -7.50
N GLY A 89 4.45 -8.10 -8.35
CA GLY A 89 4.08 -7.52 -9.64
C GLY A 89 3.64 -6.05 -9.59
N VAL A 90 3.89 -5.35 -8.50
CA VAL A 90 3.65 -3.90 -8.39
C VAL A 90 4.60 -3.15 -9.32
N LYS A 91 4.08 -2.23 -10.14
CA LYS A 91 4.85 -1.55 -11.20
C LYS A 91 5.51 -0.26 -10.74
N PHE A 92 4.98 0.37 -9.69
CA PHE A 92 5.49 1.63 -9.17
C PHE A 92 5.58 1.57 -7.64
N ILE A 93 6.77 1.79 -7.09
CA ILE A 93 7.06 1.67 -5.67
C ILE A 93 7.71 2.98 -5.20
N VAL A 94 7.14 3.60 -4.15
CA VAL A 94 7.59 4.87 -3.57
C VAL A 94 7.71 4.76 -2.08
#